data_AF-A0A660UVL9-F1
#
_entry.id   AF-A0A660UVL9-F1
#
_cell.length_a   1.000
_cell.length_b   1.000
_cell.length_c   1.000
_cell.angle_alpha   90.00
_cell.angle_beta   90.00
_cell.angle_gamma   90.00
#
_symmetry.space_group_name_H-M   'P 1'
#
loop_
_entity.id
_entity.type
_entity.pdbx_description
1 polymer ?
#
loop_
_entity_poly.entity_id
_entity_poly.type
_entity_poly.pdbx_seq_one_letter_code
_entity_poly.pdbx_strand_id
1 'polypeptide(L)'
;GKELRDGLLTAVKEEDSEVGDKVVNLMIIWEDIVQVADRSLQEGLREVDSQKMALALVKADEAIAEKIKANISERARAAIEEETSLMSAPKKEDIEQAREEIVGALRNMNEKGELNFIEE
;
A
#
# COMPACT_ATOMS: atom_id res chain seq x y z
N GLY A 1 1.14 -15.02 0.93
CA GLY A 1 0.53 -13.76 1.42
C GLY A 1 -0.96 -13.84 1.25
N LYS A 2 -1.43 -13.62 0.02
CA LYS A 2 -2.86 -13.63 -0.35
C LYS A 2 -3.62 -14.91 0.05
N GLU A 3 -3.14 -16.10 -0.30
CA GLU A 3 -3.85 -17.36 0.00
C GLU A 3 -4.00 -17.65 1.49
N LEU A 4 -3.00 -17.32 2.31
CA LEU A 4 -3.06 -17.50 3.77
C LEU A 4 -4.04 -16.51 4.41
N ARG A 5 -4.04 -15.26 3.93
CA ARG A 5 -5.01 -14.23 4.32
C ARG A 5 -6.43 -14.69 3.98
N ASP A 6 -6.65 -15.09 2.74
CA ASP A 6 -7.97 -15.47 2.26
C ASP A 6 -8.51 -16.69 3.04
N GLY A 7 -7.64 -17.65 3.36
CA GLY A 7 -7.98 -18.79 4.23
C GLY A 7 -8.33 -18.38 5.67
N LEU A 8 -7.55 -17.49 6.29
CA LEU A 8 -7.83 -16.97 7.63
C LEU A 8 -9.12 -16.16 7.68
N LEU A 9 -9.34 -15.29 6.69
CA LEU A 9 -10.58 -14.52 6.58
C LEU A 9 -11.81 -15.41 6.43
N THR A 10 -11.70 -16.46 5.62
CA THR A 10 -12.79 -17.41 5.41
C THR A 10 -13.18 -18.07 6.73
N ALA A 11 -12.19 -18.54 7.51
CA ALA A 11 -12.44 -19.12 8.82
C ALA A 11 -13.08 -18.12 9.81
N VAL A 12 -12.62 -16.86 9.84
CA VAL A 12 -13.20 -15.83 10.72
C VAL A 12 -14.63 -15.47 10.30
N LYS A 13 -14.90 -15.36 8.99
CA LYS A 13 -16.24 -15.08 8.45
C LYS A 13 -17.23 -16.22 8.70
N GLU A 14 -16.76 -17.47 8.68
CA GLU A 14 -17.57 -18.65 9.01
C GLU A 14 -18.00 -18.66 10.48
N GLU A 15 -17.19 -18.12 11.38
CA GLU A 15 -17.47 -18.03 12.81
C GLU A 15 -18.30 -16.80 13.18
N ASP A 16 -17.95 -15.63 12.63
CA ASP A 16 -18.68 -14.37 12.82
C ASP A 16 -18.52 -13.48 11.57
N SER A 17 -19.60 -13.32 10.80
CA SER A 17 -19.55 -12.54 9.56
C SER A 17 -19.31 -11.05 9.79
N GLU A 18 -19.83 -10.48 10.88
CA GLU A 18 -19.70 -9.05 11.17
C GLU A 18 -18.27 -8.73 11.60
N VAL A 19 -17.67 -9.60 12.42
CA VAL A 19 -16.25 -9.49 12.80
C VAL A 19 -15.36 -9.77 11.59
N GLY A 20 -15.69 -10.77 10.77
CA GLY A 20 -14.97 -11.08 9.55
C GLY A 20 -14.91 -9.89 8.59
N ASP A 21 -16.03 -9.21 8.35
CA ASP A 21 -16.09 -8.03 7.50
C ASP A 21 -15.32 -6.83 8.08
N LYS A 22 -15.36 -6.64 9.41
CA LYS A 22 -14.52 -5.63 10.09
C LYS A 22 -13.02 -5.96 9.99
N VAL A 23 -12.64 -7.23 10.13
CA VAL A 23 -11.25 -7.70 10.00
C VAL A 23 -10.75 -7.54 8.57
N VAL A 24 -11.57 -7.85 7.55
CA VAL A 24 -11.23 -7.61 6.15
C VAL A 24 -10.91 -6.15 5.93
N ASN A 25 -11.80 -5.27 6.40
CA ASN A 25 -11.64 -3.83 6.22
C ASN A 25 -10.34 -3.34 6.87
N LEU A 26 -9.92 -3.92 8.00
CA LEU A 26 -8.65 -3.61 8.69
C LEU A 26 -7.39 -4.14 7.98
N MET A 27 -7.52 -5.08 7.03
CA MET A 27 -6.39 -5.73 6.38
C MET A 27 -6.09 -5.14 5.00
N ILE A 28 -5.57 -3.92 4.96
CA ILE A 28 -4.94 -3.38 3.73
C ILE A 28 -3.68 -4.22 3.42
N ILE A 29 -3.55 -4.72 2.21
CA ILE A 29 -2.28 -5.27 1.69
C ILE A 29 -1.76 -4.46 0.50
N TRP A 30 -0.53 -4.72 0.08
CA TRP A 30 0.14 -4.00 -1.01
C TRP A 30 -0.67 -4.01 -2.31
N GLU A 31 -1.27 -5.16 -2.62
CA GLU A 31 -2.09 -5.36 -3.82
C GLU A 31 -3.40 -4.53 -3.81
N ASP A 32 -3.85 -4.08 -2.65
CA ASP A 32 -5.10 -3.30 -2.53
C ASP A 32 -4.89 -1.82 -2.87
N ILE A 33 -3.63 -1.35 -3.01
CA ILE A 33 -3.31 0.07 -3.30
C ILE A 33 -4.06 0.60 -4.53
N VAL A 34 -4.27 -0.23 -5.56
CA VAL A 34 -5.01 0.16 -6.77
C VAL A 34 -6.46 0.51 -6.50
N GLN A 35 -7.05 -0.04 -5.43
CA GLN A 35 -8.44 0.16 -5.03
C GLN A 35 -8.59 1.32 -4.03
N VAL A 36 -7.50 1.88 -3.50
CA VAL A 36 -7.57 3.01 -2.58
C VAL A 36 -7.98 4.28 -3.34
N ALA A 37 -8.91 5.03 -2.77
CA ALA A 37 -9.34 6.31 -3.31
C ALA A 37 -8.16 7.29 -3.36
N ASP A 38 -8.07 8.08 -4.43
CA ASP A 38 -6.91 8.95 -4.69
C ASP A 38 -6.59 9.88 -3.51
N ARG A 39 -7.63 10.47 -2.89
CA ARG A 39 -7.44 11.34 -1.72
C ARG A 39 -6.83 10.61 -0.53
N SER A 40 -7.30 9.41 -0.22
CA SER A 40 -6.78 8.61 0.90
C SER A 40 -5.37 8.12 0.60
N LEU A 41 -5.07 7.75 -0.65
CA LEU A 41 -3.72 7.37 -1.05
C LEU A 41 -2.76 8.56 -0.96
N GLN A 42 -3.16 9.74 -1.44
CA GLN A 42 -2.36 10.97 -1.31
C GLN A 42 -2.05 11.31 0.15
N GLU A 43 -3.04 11.18 1.04
CA GLU A 43 -2.87 11.43 2.47
C GLU A 43 -1.90 10.43 3.11
N GLY A 44 -2.06 9.12 2.83
CA GLY A 44 -1.18 8.09 3.34
C GLY A 44 0.26 8.19 2.83
N LEU A 45 0.45 8.63 1.59
CA LEU A 45 1.78 8.80 1.00
C LEU A 45 2.54 10.04 1.52
N ARG A 46 1.91 11.01 2.18
CA ARG A 46 2.60 12.23 2.65
C ARG A 46 3.67 11.96 3.71
N GLU A 47 3.50 10.90 4.49
CA GLU A 47 4.42 10.55 5.59
C GLU A 47 5.58 9.67 5.12
N VAL A 48 5.55 9.21 3.86
CA VAL A 48 6.56 8.33 3.28
C VAL A 48 7.60 9.18 2.55
N ASP A 49 8.88 8.95 2.79
CA ASP A 49 9.94 9.67 2.09
C ASP A 49 10.20 9.13 0.67
N SER A 50 10.89 9.91 -0.16
CA SER A 50 11.17 9.55 -1.55
C SER A 50 12.07 8.33 -1.70
N GLN A 51 12.97 8.08 -0.74
CA GLN A 51 13.89 6.93 -0.78
C GLN A 51 13.11 5.63 -0.53
N LYS A 52 12.19 5.63 0.45
CA LYS A 52 11.29 4.53 0.76
C LYS A 52 10.31 4.27 -0.38
N MET A 53 9.72 5.33 -0.95
CA MET A 53 8.86 5.16 -2.14
C MET A 53 9.63 4.55 -3.31
N ALA A 54 10.84 5.03 -3.62
CA ALA A 54 11.68 4.46 -4.67
C ALA A 54 11.94 2.97 -4.44
N LEU A 55 12.29 2.59 -3.21
CA LEU A 55 12.56 1.21 -2.83
C LEU A 55 11.31 0.31 -2.96
N ALA A 56 10.15 0.79 -2.51
CA ALA A 56 8.88 0.06 -2.58
C ALA A 56 8.42 -0.20 -4.04
N LEU A 57 8.74 0.73 -4.94
CA LEU A 57 8.39 0.66 -6.36
C LEU A 57 9.30 -0.27 -7.18
N VAL A 58 10.42 -0.72 -6.64
CA VAL A 58 11.31 -1.67 -7.33
C VAL A 58 10.55 -2.97 -7.63
N LYS A 59 10.42 -3.28 -8.93
CA LYS A 59 9.67 -4.46 -9.42
C LYS A 59 8.23 -4.51 -8.88
N ALA A 60 7.62 -3.35 -8.59
CA ALA A 60 6.19 -3.29 -8.31
C ALA A 60 5.40 -3.55 -9.59
N ASP A 61 4.19 -4.11 -9.44
CA ASP A 61 3.26 -4.23 -10.57
C ASP A 61 2.98 -2.85 -11.17
N GLU A 62 2.89 -2.79 -12.50
CA GLU A 62 2.75 -1.53 -13.25
C GLU A 62 1.53 -0.73 -12.79
N ALA A 63 0.41 -1.40 -12.53
CA ALA A 63 -0.81 -0.76 -12.05
C ALA A 63 -0.62 -0.07 -10.69
N ILE A 64 0.10 -0.70 -9.76
CA ILE A 64 0.40 -0.12 -8.43
C ILE A 64 1.38 1.04 -8.58
N ALA A 65 2.43 0.85 -9.39
CA ALA A 65 3.45 1.88 -9.61
C ALA A 65 2.83 3.14 -10.21
N GLU A 66 1.99 3.02 -11.24
CA GLU A 66 1.31 4.16 -11.84
C GLU A 66 0.28 4.79 -10.91
N LYS A 67 -0.46 3.99 -10.12
CA LYS A 67 -1.39 4.51 -9.12
C LYS A 67 -0.68 5.38 -8.06
N ILE A 68 0.46 4.93 -7.54
CA ILE A 68 1.27 5.69 -6.57
C ILE A 68 1.80 6.96 -7.23
N LYS A 69 2.42 6.84 -8.41
CA LYS A 69 2.98 8.00 -9.13
C LYS A 69 1.94 9.05 -9.49
N ALA A 70 0.71 8.64 -9.84
CA ALA A 70 -0.40 9.55 -10.13
C ALA A 70 -0.88 10.31 -8.88
N ASN A 71 -0.59 9.80 -7.69
CA ASN A 71 -1.03 10.35 -6.40
C ASN A 71 0.10 11.05 -5.62
N ILE A 72 1.18 11.42 -6.28
CA ILE A 72 2.26 12.23 -5.73
C ILE A 72 2.53 13.45 -6.62
N SER A 73 3.22 14.45 -6.06
CA SER A 73 3.61 15.63 -6.83
C SER A 73 4.69 15.30 -7.88
N GLU A 74 4.76 16.09 -8.94
CA GLU A 74 5.80 15.98 -9.98
C GLU A 74 7.22 16.03 -9.39
N ARG A 75 7.42 16.88 -8.37
CA ARG A 75 8.69 16.95 -7.64
C ARG A 75 9.03 15.65 -6.92
N ALA A 76 8.05 15.02 -6.28
CA ALA A 76 8.25 13.74 -5.59
C ALA A 76 8.53 12.62 -6.59
N ARG A 77 7.85 12.61 -7.74
CA ARG A 77 8.15 11.69 -8.85
C ARG A 77 9.59 11.81 -9.32
N ALA A 78 10.06 13.03 -9.58
CA ALA A 78 11.45 13.27 -9.99
C ALA A 78 12.47 12.80 -8.92
N ALA A 79 12.19 13.05 -7.64
CA ALA A 79 13.04 12.59 -6.54
C ALA A 79 13.10 11.05 -6.48
N ILE A 80 11.96 10.37 -6.66
CA ILE A 80 11.88 8.90 -6.69
C ILE A 80 12.71 8.32 -7.85
N GLU A 81 12.63 8.94 -9.03
CA GLU A 81 13.40 8.51 -10.20
C GLU A 81 14.91 8.67 -9.98
N GLU A 82 15.32 9.78 -9.36
CA GLU A 82 16.71 10.01 -8.95
C GLU A 82 17.19 8.95 -7.95
N GLU A 83 16.43 8.74 -6.86
CA GLU A 83 16.74 7.73 -5.84
C GLU A 83 16.83 6.32 -6.46
N THR A 84 15.92 5.97 -7.36
CA THR A 84 15.92 4.68 -8.07
C THR A 84 17.19 4.50 -8.91
N SER A 85 17.67 5.57 -9.55
CA SER A 85 18.89 5.54 -10.37
C SER A 85 20.18 5.33 -9.55
N LEU A 86 20.16 5.76 -8.27
CA LEU A 86 21.26 5.59 -7.33
C LEU A 86 21.27 4.19 -6.69
N MET A 87 20.14 3.49 -6.69
CA MET A 87 20.02 2.15 -6.14
C MET A 87 20.69 1.12 -7.06
N SER A 88 21.64 0.36 -6.49
CA SER A 88 22.20 -0.83 -7.15
C SER A 88 21.68 -2.09 -6.47
N ALA A 89 20.77 -2.78 -7.16
CA ALA A 89 20.21 -4.09 -6.77
C ALA A 89 19.83 -4.20 -5.26
N PRO A 90 18.75 -3.51 -4.82
CA PRO A 90 18.33 -3.56 -3.42
C PRO A 90 17.95 -4.97 -2.97
N LYS A 91 18.12 -5.26 -1.68
CA LYS A 91 17.73 -6.56 -1.13
C LYS A 91 16.21 -6.68 -1.11
N LYS A 92 15.72 -7.91 -1.29
CA LYS A 92 14.28 -8.20 -1.22
C LYS A 92 13.67 -7.76 0.12
N GLU A 93 14.37 -7.96 1.22
CA GLU A 93 13.92 -7.59 2.56
C GLU A 93 13.68 -6.07 2.69
N ASP A 94 14.59 -5.26 2.15
CA ASP A 94 14.46 -3.80 2.20
C ASP A 94 13.26 -3.32 1.36
N ILE A 95 12.99 -3.98 0.22
CA ILE A 95 11.80 -3.72 -0.61
C ILE A 95 10.52 -4.05 0.15
N GLU A 96 10.43 -5.23 0.77
CA GLU A 96 9.24 -5.61 1.54
C GLU A 96 9.01 -4.69 2.74
N GLN A 97 10.08 -4.26 3.42
CA GLN A 97 9.97 -3.30 4.52
C GLN A 97 9.42 -1.94 4.05
N ALA A 98 9.91 -1.42 2.91
CA ALA A 98 9.42 -0.17 2.35
C ALA A 98 7.94 -0.27 1.92
N ARG A 99 7.52 -1.42 1.38
CA ARG A 99 6.11 -1.68 1.05
C ARG A 99 5.24 -1.74 2.30
N GLU A 100 5.73 -2.37 3.37
CA GLU A 100 5.03 -2.44 4.65
C GLU A 100 4.88 -1.07 5.32
N GLU A 101 5.84 -0.16 5.15
CA GLU A 101 5.70 1.22 5.64
C GLU A 101 4.53 1.95 4.96
N ILE A 102 4.40 1.84 3.63
CA ILE A 102 3.28 2.42 2.87
C ILE A 102 1.96 1.79 3.30
N VAL A 103 1.90 0.46 3.36
CA VAL A 103 0.70 -0.28 3.75
C VAL A 103 0.32 0.02 5.21
N GLY A 104 1.30 0.14 6.10
CA GLY A 104 1.11 0.49 7.50
C GLY A 104 0.48 1.88 7.68
N ALA A 105 0.90 2.86 6.89
CA ALA A 105 0.28 4.19 6.87
C ALA A 105 -1.20 4.11 6.47
N LEU A 106 -1.51 3.34 5.42
CA LEU A 106 -2.89 3.12 4.96
C LEU A 106 -3.74 2.37 6.00
N ARG A 107 -3.18 1.35 6.66
CA ARG A 107 -3.88 0.64 7.75
C ARG A 107 -4.22 1.57 8.91
N ASN A 108 -3.30 2.44 9.31
CA ASN A 108 -3.53 3.42 10.37
C ASN A 108 -4.67 4.40 10.01
N MET A 109 -4.70 4.90 8.76
CA MET A 109 -5.82 5.72 8.29
C MET A 109 -7.14 4.94 8.29
N ASN A 110 -7.11 3.68 7.89
CA ASN A 110 -8.28 2.83 7.86
C ASN A 110 -8.83 2.51 9.26
N GLU A 111 -7.95 2.26 10.25
CA GLU A 111 -8.33 2.11 11.66
C GLU A 111 -9.05 3.35 12.22
N LYS A 112 -8.72 4.55 11.71
CA LYS A 112 -9.36 5.82 12.06
C LYS A 112 -10.64 6.11 11.26
N GLY A 113 -10.97 5.28 10.26
CA GLY A 113 -12.07 5.54 9.33
C GLY A 113 -11.81 6.68 8.34
N GLU A 114 -10.54 7.01 8.10
CA GLU A 114 -10.09 8.08 7.20
C GLU A 114 -9.69 7.55 5.81
N LEU A 115 -9.52 6.23 5.67
CA LEU A 115 -9.24 5.58 4.40
C LEU A 115 -10.54 5.23 3.68
N ASN A 116 -10.62 5.62 2.41
CA ASN A 116 -11.71 5.25 1.51
C ASN A 116 -11.16 4.44 0.33
N PHE A 117 -11.98 3.52 -0.16
CA PHE A 117 -11.75 2.81 -1.41
C PHE A 117 -12.55 3.45 -2.54
N ILE A 118 -12.17 3.17 -3.78
CA ILE A 118 -12.95 3.56 -4.95
C ILE A 118 -14.28 2.80 -4.88
N GLU A 119 -15.40 3.53 -4.81
CA GLU A 119 -16.74 2.93 -4.95
C GLU A 119 -16.90 2.42 -6.40
N GLU A 120 -17.35 1.16 -6.55
CA GLU A 120 -17.72 0.58 -7.85
C GLU A 120 -18.96 1.27 -8.46
#